data_AF-A0A7J7NHG4-F1
#
_entry.id   AF-A0A7J7NHG4-F1
#
_cell.length_a   1.000
_cell.length_b   1.000
_cell.length_c   1.000
_cell.angle_alpha   90.00
_cell.angle_beta   90.00
_cell.angle_gamma   90.00
#
_symmetry.space_group_name_H-M   'P 1'
#
loop_
_entity.id
_entity.type
_entity.pdbx_description
1 polymer ?
#
loop_
_entity_poly.entity_id
_entity_poly.type
_entity_poly.pdbx_seq_one_letter_code
_entity_poly.pdbx_strand_id
1 'polypeptide(L)'
;MERRLEISSNLQQSSNYKYAIILIPAIMRLQSSSETIRAQILLTPSIGKAKTIKEIRDSNRAMLLAAAGQQHCKVVDLGIARDDEEHLERIVDSAISSGIDILVTSGGVSMGDRDFVKPLLEKRGTVYFSKVLMKPGKPITFAEIVVNSTEEKLTKKILAFGLPGNPVSCLVCFHLFAVPAIRHLCGWANPYHLRLQARLSQPIKTDPVRPEFHRAIIRWEVNDGSGNPGFVAESTGHQMSSRLLSMKSVNALLELPATSTVLSPGTSVSAIIISDISFFPVSKSFSPLSPSAVNHNSSAHEQALKESRGTEIRTAILTVSDTVASGSGPDRSGPRAVSVVNSSSEKLGGARVVATAVVPDEVGKIKDVLRRWSDIDKVDLILTLGGTGFTPRDVTPEATKSLIEKETPGLVYMMLRESLKVTPFAALSRSVAGIRGSTLIINMPGNPNAVAECMEALIPVLKHAMKQIKGDKREKHPSHVPHAQAESTDTWEKSYKLASGDVEEHTCPCSH
;
A
#
# COMPACT_ATOMS: atom_id res chain seq x y z
N MET A 1 0.22 -58.01 -4.39
CA MET A 1 -1.18 -58.08 -3.92
C MET A 1 -1.46 -56.76 -3.21
N GLU A 2 -1.82 -55.66 -3.90
CA GLU A 2 -3.15 -55.39 -4.50
C GLU A 2 -4.29 -55.80 -3.55
N ARG A 3 -5.29 -55.01 -3.14
CA ARG A 3 -5.93 -53.81 -3.72
C ARG A 3 -6.85 -53.15 -2.67
N ARG A 4 -7.16 -51.86 -2.94
CA ARG A 4 -8.32 -51.01 -2.58
C ARG A 4 -9.60 -51.67 -2.06
N LEU A 5 -10.33 -50.94 -1.19
CA LEU A 5 -11.80 -50.79 -1.12
C LEU A 5 -12.09 -49.48 -0.32
N GLU A 6 -12.49 -48.38 -0.97
CA GLU A 6 -13.87 -47.93 -1.26
C GLU A 6 -14.57 -47.17 -0.11
N ILE A 7 -14.98 -45.94 -0.45
CA ILE A 7 -15.67 -44.95 0.37
C ILE A 7 -17.14 -44.97 -0.02
N SER A 8 -18.06 -45.09 0.96
CA SER A 8 -19.48 -44.74 0.77
C SER A 8 -20.08 -44.08 2.01
N SER A 9 -20.51 -42.84 1.80
CA SER A 9 -21.62 -42.09 2.42
C SER A 9 -22.37 -42.67 3.62
N ASN A 10 -22.44 -41.90 4.71
CA ASN A 10 -23.67 -41.44 5.38
C ASN A 10 -23.30 -40.70 6.68
N LEU A 11 -23.97 -39.58 6.98
CA LEU A 11 -24.73 -39.39 8.23
C LEU A 11 -25.16 -37.93 8.43
N GLN A 12 -26.47 -37.75 8.35
CA GLN A 12 -27.21 -36.84 9.21
C GLN A 12 -27.35 -37.46 10.62
N GLN A 13 -27.40 -36.58 11.61
CA GLN A 13 -27.97 -36.68 12.98
C GLN A 13 -27.12 -37.10 14.22
N SER A 14 -27.02 -36.08 15.09
CA SER A 14 -27.02 -36.03 16.57
C SER A 14 -25.84 -36.52 17.45
N SER A 15 -25.22 -35.51 18.09
CA SER A 15 -24.83 -35.40 19.52
C SER A 15 -23.84 -36.36 20.17
N ASN A 16 -22.57 -35.93 20.33
CA ASN A 16 -21.82 -35.81 21.60
C ASN A 16 -20.35 -35.40 21.34
N TYR A 17 -19.82 -34.47 22.15
CA TYR A 17 -18.52 -33.79 21.96
C TYR A 17 -17.28 -34.68 22.26
N LYS A 18 -16.22 -34.59 21.42
CA LYS A 18 -14.79 -34.30 21.77
C LYS A 18 -13.87 -34.31 20.53
N TYR A 19 -12.89 -33.41 20.55
CA TYR A 19 -12.02 -32.91 19.48
C TYR A 19 -10.92 -33.86 18.97
N ALA A 20 -10.52 -33.75 17.69
CA ALA A 20 -9.12 -33.51 17.23
C ALA A 20 -8.98 -33.43 15.68
N ILE A 21 -8.67 -32.22 15.20
CA ILE A 21 -7.73 -31.79 14.14
C ILE A 21 -7.51 -32.71 12.91
N ILE A 22 -7.92 -32.24 11.72
CA ILE A 22 -7.12 -32.30 10.47
C ILE A 22 -7.30 -30.98 9.69
N LEU A 23 -6.17 -30.48 9.20
CA LEU A 23 -5.94 -29.24 8.47
C LEU A 23 -6.11 -29.41 6.94
N ILE A 24 -6.21 -28.26 6.26
CA ILE A 24 -6.04 -27.93 4.83
C ILE A 24 -7.27 -28.21 3.90
N PRO A 25 -7.41 -27.52 2.76
CA PRO A 25 -7.96 -26.18 2.53
C PRO A 25 -9.25 -26.21 1.67
N ALA A 26 -10.29 -25.46 2.03
CA ALA A 26 -11.45 -25.25 1.15
C ALA A 26 -12.15 -23.96 1.59
N ILE A 27 -12.23 -22.91 0.76
CA ILE A 27 -13.28 -22.75 -0.26
C ILE A 27 -14.51 -23.58 0.10
N MET A 28 -15.27 -23.10 1.09
CA MET A 28 -16.61 -23.62 1.35
C MET A 28 -17.61 -22.81 0.52
N ARG A 29 -17.76 -23.23 -0.74
CA ARG A 29 -19.06 -23.18 -1.41
C ARG A 29 -19.81 -24.44 -0.99
N LEU A 30 -21.03 -24.27 -0.49
CA LEU A 30 -22.21 -25.15 -0.51
C LEU A 30 -23.12 -24.64 0.63
N GLN A 31 -24.28 -24.03 0.35
CA GLN A 31 -25.48 -24.77 -0.01
C GLN A 31 -26.43 -23.96 -0.92
N SER A 32 -27.19 -24.71 -1.71
CA SER A 32 -28.17 -24.31 -2.69
C SER A 32 -29.40 -23.59 -2.11
N SER A 33 -29.51 -22.30 -2.35
CA SER A 33 -30.74 -21.60 -2.72
C SER A 33 -30.37 -20.20 -3.19
N SER A 34 -31.02 -19.75 -4.25
CA SER A 34 -30.91 -18.41 -4.82
C SER A 34 -31.02 -17.31 -3.75
N GLU A 35 -29.91 -16.68 -3.35
CA GLU A 35 -29.87 -15.32 -2.77
C GLU A 35 -28.41 -14.88 -2.54
N THR A 36 -27.84 -14.18 -3.53
CA THR A 36 -26.54 -13.48 -3.38
C THR A 36 -26.82 -12.07 -2.86
N ILE A 37 -26.38 -11.74 -1.65
CA ILE A 37 -26.51 -10.40 -1.04
C ILE A 37 -25.87 -9.34 -1.94
N ARG A 38 -26.63 -8.28 -2.21
CA ARG A 38 -26.21 -7.14 -3.05
C ARG A 38 -25.86 -5.96 -2.14
N ALA A 39 -24.57 -5.66 -2.01
CA ALA A 39 -24.10 -4.46 -1.33
C ALA A 39 -23.88 -3.35 -2.38
N GLN A 40 -24.26 -2.10 -2.10
CA GLN A 40 -24.05 -0.99 -3.03
C GLN A 40 -23.37 0.17 -2.32
N ILE A 41 -22.33 0.70 -2.96
CA ILE A 41 -21.53 1.80 -2.45
C ILE A 41 -21.93 3.07 -3.22
N LEU A 42 -22.34 4.08 -2.47
CA LEU A 42 -22.91 5.34 -2.92
C LEU A 42 -22.23 6.55 -2.27
N LEU A 43 -21.45 7.36 -2.97
CA LEU A 43 -20.78 8.52 -2.35
C LEU A 43 -21.18 9.84 -2.98
N THR A 44 -21.48 10.87 -2.18
CA THR A 44 -21.55 12.31 -2.55
C THR A 44 -20.14 12.98 -2.56
N PRO A 45 -19.94 14.15 -3.20
CA PRO A 45 -18.90 14.40 -4.22
C PRO A 45 -17.48 14.72 -3.75
N SER A 46 -16.56 14.49 -4.69
CA SER A 46 -15.87 15.60 -5.38
C SER A 46 -15.65 15.21 -6.86
N ILE A 47 -16.25 15.94 -7.82
CA ILE A 47 -16.03 15.85 -9.29
C ILE A 47 -16.15 17.27 -9.86
N GLY A 48 -15.42 17.78 -10.85
CA GLY A 48 -14.33 17.30 -11.71
C GLY A 48 -14.32 18.07 -13.05
N LYS A 49 -13.11 18.14 -13.66
CA LYS A 49 -12.67 18.71 -14.96
C LYS A 49 -12.18 20.18 -14.93
N ALA A 50 -10.95 20.33 -15.41
CA ALA A 50 -9.98 21.44 -15.27
C ALA A 50 -9.40 21.55 -13.84
N LYS A 51 -8.14 21.10 -13.66
CA LYS A 51 -7.39 21.16 -12.39
C LYS A 51 -7.31 22.61 -11.88
N THR A 52 -8.27 22.99 -11.04
CA THR A 52 -8.11 24.10 -10.12
C THR A 52 -7.45 23.58 -8.85
N ILE A 53 -6.74 24.47 -8.13
CA ILE A 53 -5.78 24.19 -7.05
C ILE A 53 -6.39 23.48 -5.81
N LYS A 54 -7.69 23.14 -5.80
CA LYS A 54 -8.44 22.71 -4.59
C LYS A 54 -9.16 21.35 -4.68
N GLU A 55 -8.90 20.53 -5.70
CA GLU A 55 -9.59 19.23 -5.85
C GLU A 55 -8.73 18.05 -5.38
N ILE A 56 -9.35 17.10 -4.66
CA ILE A 56 -8.76 15.81 -4.29
C ILE A 56 -9.35 14.70 -5.16
N ARG A 57 -8.57 13.65 -5.45
CA ARG A 57 -9.10 12.46 -6.13
C ARG A 57 -9.89 11.60 -5.15
N ASP A 58 -11.02 11.07 -5.60
CA ASP A 58 -11.78 10.06 -4.87
C ASP A 58 -10.94 8.78 -4.71
N SER A 59 -10.52 8.53 -3.47
CA SER A 59 -9.81 7.32 -3.06
C SER A 59 -10.68 6.36 -2.26
N ASN A 60 -11.76 6.86 -1.64
CA ASN A 60 -12.61 6.06 -0.77
C ASN A 60 -13.42 5.05 -1.57
N ARG A 61 -13.98 5.44 -2.73
CA ARG A 61 -14.76 4.51 -3.56
C ARG A 61 -13.94 3.31 -3.97
N ALA A 62 -12.77 3.53 -4.59
CA ALA A 62 -11.90 2.45 -5.02
C ALA A 62 -11.48 1.53 -3.85
N MET A 63 -11.19 2.12 -2.70
CA MET A 63 -10.85 1.40 -1.48
C MET A 63 -12.01 0.56 -0.94
N LEU A 64 -13.23 1.10 -0.91
CA LEU A 64 -14.43 0.38 -0.47
C LEU A 64 -14.85 -0.71 -1.45
N LEU A 65 -14.75 -0.47 -2.76
CA LEU A 65 -14.99 -1.50 -3.79
C LEU A 65 -14.05 -2.69 -3.59
N ALA A 66 -12.76 -2.43 -3.35
CA ALA A 66 -11.78 -3.48 -3.07
C ALA A 66 -12.09 -4.22 -1.76
N ALA A 67 -12.39 -3.49 -0.67
CA ALA A 67 -12.69 -4.08 0.64
C ALA A 67 -14.00 -4.91 0.62
N ALA A 68 -15.02 -4.45 -0.10
CA ALA A 68 -16.26 -5.19 -0.29
C ALA A 68 -16.07 -6.42 -1.19
N GLY A 69 -15.22 -6.31 -2.22
CA GLY A 69 -14.81 -7.46 -3.04
C GLY A 69 -14.12 -8.55 -2.23
N GLN A 70 -13.32 -8.19 -1.22
CA GLN A 70 -12.71 -9.14 -0.28
C GLN A 70 -13.73 -9.83 0.65
N GLN A 71 -14.92 -9.26 0.83
CA GLN A 71 -16.03 -9.93 1.55
C GLN A 71 -16.93 -10.76 0.63
N HIS A 72 -16.55 -10.92 -0.65
CA HIS A 72 -17.33 -11.64 -1.67
C HIS A 72 -18.75 -11.09 -1.89
N CYS A 73 -18.97 -9.81 -1.62
CA CYS A 73 -20.24 -9.15 -1.90
C CYS A 73 -20.38 -8.85 -3.39
N LYS A 74 -21.60 -8.98 -3.94
CA LYS A 74 -21.91 -8.35 -5.23
C LYS A 74 -22.02 -6.85 -5.00
N VAL A 75 -21.09 -6.09 -5.56
CA VAL A 75 -21.03 -4.64 -5.40
C VAL A 75 -21.68 -3.95 -6.59
N VAL A 76 -22.59 -3.03 -6.34
CA VAL A 76 -23.05 -2.07 -7.35
C VAL A 76 -22.37 -0.73 -7.09
N ASP A 77 -21.66 -0.20 -8.09
CA ASP A 77 -21.02 1.11 -8.01
C ASP A 77 -21.94 2.14 -8.65
N LEU A 78 -22.40 3.12 -7.87
CA LEU A 78 -23.23 4.22 -8.34
C LEU A 78 -22.44 5.51 -8.60
N GLY A 79 -21.11 5.42 -8.53
CA GLY A 79 -20.21 6.51 -8.82
C GLY A 79 -20.23 7.59 -7.75
N ILE A 80 -20.04 8.83 -8.21
CA ILE A 80 -19.91 9.99 -7.35
C ILE A 80 -21.15 10.89 -7.58
N ALA A 81 -21.93 11.08 -6.53
CA ALA A 81 -23.05 12.00 -6.44
C ALA A 81 -22.56 13.42 -6.18
N ARG A 82 -23.29 14.45 -6.62
CA ARG A 82 -23.01 15.88 -6.38
C ARG A 82 -23.49 16.36 -5.00
N ASP A 83 -22.97 17.50 -4.54
CA ASP A 83 -23.28 18.14 -3.24
C ASP A 83 -24.65 18.84 -3.37
N ASP A 84 -25.65 18.06 -3.73
CA ASP A 84 -26.98 18.49 -4.09
C ASP A 84 -27.96 17.46 -3.54
N GLU A 85 -28.90 17.92 -2.72
CA GLU A 85 -29.83 17.06 -2.00
C GLU A 85 -30.70 16.24 -2.96
N GLU A 86 -31.26 16.88 -4.00
CA GLU A 86 -32.10 16.20 -5.00
C GLU A 86 -31.32 15.12 -5.77
N HIS A 87 -30.06 15.40 -6.11
CA HIS A 87 -29.24 14.44 -6.83
C HIS A 87 -28.85 13.25 -5.95
N LEU A 88 -28.52 13.49 -4.67
CA LEU A 88 -28.26 12.43 -3.70
C LEU A 88 -29.52 11.57 -3.46
N GLU A 89 -30.70 12.19 -3.37
CA GLU A 89 -31.99 11.49 -3.26
C GLU A 89 -32.24 10.56 -4.45
N ARG A 90 -32.14 11.08 -5.68
CA ARG A 90 -32.33 10.30 -6.91
C ARG A 90 -31.42 9.08 -6.99
N ILE A 91 -30.17 9.27 -6.57
CA ILE A 91 -29.17 8.22 -6.59
C ILE A 91 -29.46 7.15 -5.53
N VAL A 92 -29.90 7.53 -4.32
CA VAL A 92 -30.36 6.57 -3.29
C VAL A 92 -31.63 5.84 -3.75
N ASP A 93 -32.56 6.51 -4.41
CA ASP A 93 -33.77 5.88 -4.97
C ASP A 93 -33.43 4.82 -6.02
N SER A 94 -32.49 5.13 -6.91
CA SER A 94 -31.96 4.15 -7.86
C SER A 94 -31.29 2.98 -7.14
N ALA A 95 -30.62 3.22 -6.02
CA ALA A 95 -29.96 2.19 -5.23
C ALA A 95 -30.99 1.21 -4.63
N ILE A 96 -31.99 1.77 -3.94
CA ILE A 96 -33.09 1.04 -3.32
C ILE A 96 -33.84 0.21 -4.36
N SER A 97 -34.18 0.82 -5.50
CA SER A 97 -34.91 0.17 -6.60
C SER A 97 -34.13 -1.00 -7.23
N SER A 98 -32.79 -1.02 -7.11
CA SER A 98 -31.95 -2.11 -7.60
C SER A 98 -31.95 -3.36 -6.69
N GLY A 99 -32.64 -3.27 -5.54
CA GLY A 99 -32.90 -4.40 -4.64
C GLY A 99 -31.75 -4.68 -3.67
N ILE A 100 -31.02 -3.66 -3.21
CA ILE A 100 -29.91 -3.82 -2.27
C ILE A 100 -30.32 -4.19 -0.86
N ASP A 101 -29.35 -4.71 -0.10
CA ASP A 101 -29.52 -5.04 1.32
C ASP A 101 -28.72 -4.07 2.21
N ILE A 102 -27.61 -3.56 1.69
CA ILE A 102 -26.74 -2.59 2.36
C ILE A 102 -26.43 -1.42 1.42
N LEU A 103 -26.65 -0.20 1.94
CA LEU A 103 -26.20 1.06 1.38
C LEU A 103 -24.96 1.56 2.14
N VAL A 104 -23.85 1.81 1.46
CA VAL A 104 -22.65 2.39 2.08
C VAL A 104 -22.34 3.73 1.45
N THR A 105 -22.30 4.79 2.25
CA THR A 105 -21.82 6.11 1.83
C THR A 105 -20.52 6.49 2.53
N SER A 106 -19.84 7.52 2.06
CA SER A 106 -18.54 8.00 2.56
C SER A 106 -18.38 9.47 2.22
N GLY A 107 -18.12 10.28 3.23
CA GLY A 107 -18.26 11.74 3.11
C GLY A 107 -19.71 12.18 3.33
N GLY A 108 -19.93 13.50 3.49
CA GLY A 108 -21.28 14.03 3.67
C GLY A 108 -21.94 13.77 5.03
N VAL A 109 -21.18 13.35 6.06
CA VAL A 109 -21.69 12.86 7.36
C VAL A 109 -21.15 13.62 8.59
N SER A 110 -20.46 14.74 8.39
CA SER A 110 -19.77 15.46 9.47
C SER A 110 -20.61 16.64 10.02
N MET A 111 -20.10 17.87 9.91
CA MET A 111 -20.67 19.11 10.46
C MET A 111 -20.63 20.25 9.43
N GLY A 112 -20.41 19.92 8.15
CA GLY A 112 -20.37 20.90 7.08
C GLY A 112 -21.76 21.25 6.58
N ASP A 113 -21.90 22.47 6.06
CA ASP A 113 -23.17 23.00 5.54
C ASP A 113 -23.71 22.22 4.31
N ARG A 114 -22.94 21.24 3.81
CA ARG A 114 -23.27 20.36 2.67
C ARG A 114 -23.32 18.88 3.03
N ASP A 115 -23.39 18.54 4.32
CA ASP A 115 -23.48 17.16 4.79
C ASP A 115 -24.92 16.64 4.71
N PHE A 116 -25.37 16.33 3.48
CA PHE A 116 -26.76 15.91 3.18
C PHE A 116 -27.07 14.44 3.48
N VAL A 117 -26.07 13.60 3.78
CA VAL A 117 -26.29 12.15 3.99
C VAL A 117 -27.13 11.91 5.24
N LYS A 118 -26.83 12.59 6.34
CA LYS A 118 -27.57 12.36 7.59
C LYS A 118 -29.04 12.79 7.48
N PRO A 119 -29.38 14.02 7.04
CA PRO A 119 -30.77 14.42 6.83
C PRO A 119 -31.53 13.47 5.89
N LEU A 120 -30.88 13.01 4.81
CA LEU A 120 -31.46 12.04 3.89
C LEU A 120 -31.82 10.73 4.58
N LEU A 121 -30.91 10.18 5.40
CA LEU A 121 -31.15 8.93 6.12
C LEU A 121 -32.25 9.09 7.18
N GLU A 122 -32.35 10.26 7.83
CA GLU A 122 -33.43 10.60 8.78
C GLU A 122 -34.79 10.72 8.07
N LYS A 123 -34.82 11.23 6.83
CA LYS A 123 -36.03 11.31 6.00
C LYS A 123 -36.52 9.94 5.53
N ARG A 124 -35.60 9.01 5.26
CA ARG A 124 -35.87 7.70 4.63
C ARG A 124 -36.02 6.55 5.62
N GLY A 125 -35.64 6.74 6.88
CA GLY A 125 -35.53 5.65 7.84
C GLY A 125 -35.20 6.10 9.25
N THR A 126 -34.74 5.15 10.07
CA THR A 126 -34.37 5.40 11.46
C THR A 126 -32.86 5.47 11.58
N VAL A 127 -32.31 6.64 11.93
CA VAL A 127 -30.89 6.79 12.30
C VAL A 127 -30.70 6.38 13.75
N TYR A 128 -29.89 5.35 13.99
CA TYR A 128 -29.60 4.84 15.34
C TYR A 128 -28.49 5.62 16.01
N PHE A 129 -27.44 5.96 15.26
CA PHE A 129 -26.34 6.79 15.74
C PHE A 129 -25.69 7.55 14.58
N SER A 130 -25.12 8.70 14.90
CA SER A 130 -24.35 9.54 13.96
C SER A 130 -22.97 9.95 14.51
N LYS A 131 -22.65 9.51 15.72
CA LYS A 131 -21.35 9.72 16.37
C LYS A 131 -20.99 8.52 17.23
N VAL A 132 -19.73 8.10 17.15
CA VAL A 132 -19.19 7.04 18.02
C VAL A 132 -17.93 7.57 18.72
N LEU A 133 -17.78 7.20 20.00
CA LEU A 133 -16.60 7.53 20.79
C LEU A 133 -15.42 6.64 20.36
N MET A 134 -14.78 7.00 19.25
CA MET A 134 -13.66 6.25 18.69
C MET A 134 -12.70 7.15 17.89
N LYS A 135 -11.50 6.64 17.67
CA LYS A 135 -10.48 7.23 16.81
C LYS A 135 -9.81 6.16 15.95
N PRO A 136 -9.61 6.39 14.64
CA PRO A 136 -10.35 7.34 13.81
C PRO A 136 -11.83 6.89 13.66
N GLY A 137 -12.71 7.75 13.13
CA GLY A 137 -14.09 7.30 12.79
C GLY A 137 -15.26 8.00 13.49
N LYS A 138 -15.03 9.06 14.29
CA LYS A 138 -16.09 9.75 15.06
C LYS A 138 -17.43 9.95 14.32
N PRO A 139 -17.49 10.49 13.09
CA PRO A 139 -18.77 10.84 12.44
C PRO A 139 -19.38 9.67 11.64
N ILE A 140 -19.18 8.42 12.06
CA ILE A 140 -19.88 7.27 11.46
C ILE A 140 -21.38 7.37 11.76
N THR A 141 -22.20 7.19 10.72
CA THR A 141 -23.66 7.15 10.83
C THR A 141 -24.19 5.77 10.46
N PHE A 142 -25.16 5.27 11.20
CA PHE A 142 -25.87 4.04 10.90
C PHE A 142 -27.38 4.27 10.96
N ALA A 143 -28.07 3.80 9.93
CA ALA A 143 -29.51 3.90 9.80
C ALA A 143 -30.11 2.64 9.20
N GLU A 144 -31.40 2.43 9.46
CA GLU A 144 -32.21 1.42 8.77
C GLU A 144 -33.26 2.13 7.90
N ILE A 145 -33.20 1.88 6.60
CA ILE A 145 -34.19 2.38 5.63
C ILE A 145 -35.26 1.30 5.45
N VAL A 146 -36.52 1.70 5.53
CA VAL A 146 -37.66 0.80 5.40
C VAL A 146 -38.29 0.99 4.03
N VAL A 147 -38.34 -0.07 3.23
CA VAL A 147 -38.93 -0.05 1.89
C VAL A 147 -40.21 -0.88 1.91
N ASN A 148 -41.34 -0.21 1.67
CA ASN A 148 -42.64 -0.83 1.57
C ASN A 148 -42.91 -1.20 0.12
N SER A 149 -43.01 -2.49 -0.19
CA SER A 149 -43.51 -2.94 -1.50
C SER A 149 -45.03 -3.01 -1.48
N THR A 150 -45.67 -2.40 -2.48
CA THR A 150 -47.12 -2.42 -2.69
C THR A 150 -47.65 -3.80 -3.10
N GLU A 151 -46.79 -4.69 -3.58
CA GLU A 151 -47.22 -5.96 -4.21
C GLU A 151 -47.19 -7.18 -3.27
N GLU A 152 -46.37 -7.20 -2.20
CA GLU A 152 -46.13 -8.44 -1.43
C GLU A 152 -46.36 -8.36 0.10
N LYS A 153 -46.86 -7.25 0.66
CA LYS A 153 -46.92 -7.05 2.14
C LYS A 153 -45.57 -7.31 2.86
N LEU A 154 -44.46 -7.35 2.12
CA LEU A 154 -43.13 -7.60 2.66
C LEU A 154 -42.43 -6.26 2.87
N THR A 155 -42.06 -5.99 4.12
CA THR A 155 -41.24 -4.83 4.49
C THR A 155 -39.77 -5.22 4.35
N LYS A 156 -39.06 -4.68 3.34
CA LYS A 156 -37.62 -4.89 3.21
C LYS A 156 -36.87 -3.81 3.99
N LYS A 157 -35.92 -4.22 4.82
CA LYS A 157 -35.03 -3.35 5.57
C LYS A 157 -33.68 -3.26 4.86
N ILE A 158 -33.18 -2.05 4.65
CA ILE A 158 -31.87 -1.77 4.07
C ILE A 158 -31.00 -1.13 5.14
N LEU A 159 -29.83 -1.72 5.39
CA LEU A 159 -28.86 -1.16 6.33
C LEU A 159 -28.03 -0.08 5.65
N ALA A 160 -28.04 1.14 6.19
CA ALA A 160 -27.31 2.27 5.64
C ALA A 160 -26.15 2.69 6.55
N PHE A 161 -24.93 2.67 6.01
CA PHE A 161 -23.70 3.09 6.70
C PHE A 161 -23.16 4.37 6.07
N GLY A 162 -23.28 5.50 6.78
CA GLY A 162 -22.66 6.76 6.41
C GLY A 162 -21.22 6.86 6.94
N LEU A 163 -20.24 6.43 6.15
CA LEU A 163 -18.83 6.42 6.54
C LEU A 163 -18.22 7.84 6.51
N PRO A 164 -17.20 8.11 7.34
CA PRO A 164 -16.50 9.40 7.30
C PRO A 164 -15.76 9.63 5.97
N GLY A 165 -15.59 10.89 5.56
CA GLY A 165 -14.86 11.25 4.33
C GLY A 165 -13.35 11.06 4.39
N ASN A 166 -12.74 11.09 5.59
CA ASN A 166 -11.31 10.84 5.74
C ASN A 166 -10.97 9.38 5.42
N PRO A 167 -10.00 9.09 4.53
CA PRO A 167 -9.79 7.73 4.02
C PRO A 167 -9.52 6.66 5.07
N VAL A 168 -8.69 6.94 6.08
CA VAL A 168 -8.43 5.96 7.15
C VAL A 168 -9.69 5.73 7.99
N SER A 169 -10.40 6.81 8.34
CA SER A 169 -11.66 6.70 9.08
C SER A 169 -12.69 5.88 8.31
N CYS A 170 -12.80 6.11 7.00
CA CYS A 170 -13.70 5.38 6.11
C CYS A 170 -13.44 3.87 6.17
N LEU A 171 -12.20 3.44 5.93
CA LEU A 171 -11.86 2.01 5.90
C LEU A 171 -11.95 1.35 7.28
N VAL A 172 -11.52 2.04 8.34
CA VAL A 172 -11.65 1.55 9.72
C VAL A 172 -13.13 1.34 10.07
N CYS A 173 -14.01 2.30 9.77
CA CYS A 173 -15.44 2.16 10.01
C CYS A 173 -16.07 1.05 9.13
N PHE A 174 -15.63 0.89 7.88
CA PHE A 174 -16.08 -0.22 7.05
C PHE A 174 -15.76 -1.57 7.69
N HIS A 175 -14.53 -1.77 8.15
CA HIS A 175 -14.15 -3.03 8.82
C HIS A 175 -14.89 -3.23 10.15
N LEU A 176 -15.07 -2.20 10.97
CA LEU A 176 -15.65 -2.36 12.31
C LEU A 176 -17.18 -2.50 12.30
N PHE A 177 -17.87 -1.88 11.34
CA PHE A 177 -19.34 -1.83 11.31
C PHE A 177 -19.95 -2.56 10.11
N ALA A 178 -19.48 -2.27 8.90
CA ALA A 178 -20.08 -2.84 7.69
C ALA A 178 -19.72 -4.32 7.52
N VAL A 179 -18.47 -4.73 7.77
CA VAL A 179 -18.04 -6.14 7.60
C VAL A 179 -18.80 -7.11 8.53
N PRO A 180 -18.96 -6.85 9.84
CA PRO A 180 -19.78 -7.71 10.69
C PRO A 180 -21.25 -7.77 10.24
N ALA A 181 -21.82 -6.65 9.79
CA ALA A 181 -23.19 -6.63 9.26
C ALA A 181 -23.32 -7.48 7.99
N ILE A 182 -22.38 -7.34 7.05
CA ILE A 182 -22.29 -8.18 5.84
C ILE A 182 -22.25 -9.67 6.23
N ARG A 183 -21.33 -10.05 7.12
CA ARG A 183 -21.17 -11.45 7.55
C ARG A 183 -22.43 -11.98 8.24
N HIS A 184 -23.07 -11.15 9.07
CA HIS A 184 -24.31 -11.52 9.74
C HIS A 184 -25.44 -11.78 8.74
N LEU A 185 -25.62 -10.90 7.75
CA LEU A 185 -26.59 -11.13 6.67
C LEU A 185 -26.25 -12.37 5.84
N CYS A 186 -24.97 -12.65 5.61
CA CYS A 186 -24.51 -13.88 4.94
C CYS A 186 -24.69 -15.16 5.80
N GLY A 187 -25.27 -15.08 7.00
CA GLY A 187 -25.53 -16.24 7.86
C GLY A 187 -24.31 -16.77 8.61
N TRP A 188 -23.27 -15.96 8.79
CA TRP A 188 -22.09 -16.39 9.56
C TRP A 188 -22.44 -16.58 11.03
N ALA A 189 -22.11 -17.77 11.58
CA ALA A 189 -22.31 -18.07 13.00
C ALA A 189 -21.55 -17.10 13.91
N ASN A 190 -20.36 -16.66 13.48
CA ASN A 190 -19.59 -15.60 14.14
C ASN A 190 -19.27 -14.49 13.12
N PRO A 191 -20.00 -13.37 13.13
CA PRO A 191 -19.78 -12.28 12.18
C PRO A 191 -18.61 -11.37 12.55
N TYR A 192 -18.10 -11.46 13.79
CA TYR A 192 -17.07 -10.55 14.28
C TYR A 192 -15.69 -10.89 13.71
N HIS A 193 -14.84 -9.87 13.63
CA HIS A 193 -13.42 -10.10 13.34
C HIS A 193 -12.75 -10.86 14.48
N LEU A 194 -11.74 -11.66 14.12
CA LEU A 194 -10.85 -12.30 15.08
C LEU A 194 -10.17 -11.23 15.93
N ARG A 195 -10.22 -11.40 17.25
CA ARG A 195 -9.47 -10.61 18.22
C ARG A 195 -8.43 -11.49 18.87
N LEU A 196 -7.22 -10.98 19.01
CA LEU A 196 -6.11 -11.65 19.68
C LEU A 196 -5.31 -10.67 20.53
N GLN A 197 -4.46 -11.20 21.39
CA GLN A 197 -3.52 -10.40 22.17
C GLN A 197 -2.20 -10.28 21.39
N ALA A 198 -1.66 -9.07 21.31
CA ALA A 198 -0.36 -8.80 20.71
C ALA A 198 0.48 -7.87 21.60
N ARG A 199 1.77 -8.15 21.69
CA ARG A 199 2.72 -7.31 22.45
C ARG A 199 3.27 -6.19 21.59
N LEU A 200 3.33 -4.99 22.14
CA LEU A 200 3.87 -3.83 21.43
C LEU A 200 5.39 -3.94 21.24
N SER A 201 5.91 -3.78 20.02
CA SER A 201 7.37 -3.70 19.80
C SER A 201 7.97 -2.31 20.08
N GLN A 202 7.13 -1.28 20.17
CA GLN A 202 7.54 0.11 20.40
C GLN A 202 6.57 0.82 21.34
N PRO A 203 6.98 1.94 21.99
CA PRO A 203 6.05 2.71 22.78
C PRO A 203 4.96 3.36 21.92
N ILE A 204 3.72 3.39 22.42
CA ILE A 204 2.60 4.04 21.75
C ILE A 204 1.90 5.00 22.71
N LYS A 205 1.81 6.27 22.31
CA LYS A 205 1.04 7.29 23.04
C LYS A 205 -0.44 7.13 22.72
N THR A 206 -1.24 6.95 23.76
CA THR A 206 -2.71 6.85 23.64
C THR A 206 -3.37 8.22 23.55
N ASP A 207 -4.57 8.26 22.97
CA ASP A 207 -5.39 9.46 22.93
C ASP A 207 -6.02 9.71 24.32
N PRO A 208 -6.12 10.97 24.79
CA PRO A 208 -6.67 11.27 26.11
C PRO A 208 -8.18 11.05 26.22
N VAL A 209 -8.91 11.07 25.11
CA VAL A 209 -10.39 11.17 25.14
C VAL A 209 -11.06 9.97 24.48
N ARG A 210 -10.46 9.43 23.42
CA ARG A 210 -11.13 8.42 22.58
C ARG A 210 -10.30 7.15 22.50
N PRO A 211 -10.92 5.97 22.67
CA PRO A 211 -10.28 4.71 22.32
C PRO A 211 -9.80 4.77 20.87
N GLU A 212 -8.56 4.33 20.64
CA GLU A 212 -7.92 4.38 19.34
C GLU A 212 -7.81 2.98 18.72
N PHE A 213 -8.36 2.82 17.52
CA PHE A 213 -8.10 1.70 16.62
C PHE A 213 -6.82 1.99 15.84
N HIS A 214 -5.70 1.68 16.48
CA HIS A 214 -4.36 2.02 16.01
C HIS A 214 -3.91 1.02 14.95
N ARG A 215 -3.49 1.50 13.78
CA ARG A 215 -3.09 0.63 12.68
C ARG A 215 -1.73 0.00 12.95
N ALA A 216 -1.69 -1.32 12.92
CA ALA A 216 -0.48 -2.07 13.16
C ALA A 216 -0.28 -3.18 12.12
N ILE A 217 0.99 -3.56 12.00
CA ILE A 217 1.43 -4.80 11.38
C ILE A 217 1.72 -5.76 12.53
N ILE A 218 0.93 -6.82 12.63
CA ILE A 218 1.18 -7.90 13.58
C ILE A 218 1.85 -9.07 12.88
N ARG A 219 2.72 -9.76 13.61
CA ARG A 219 3.42 -10.95 13.14
C ARG A 219 3.55 -11.95 14.27
N TRP A 220 3.67 -13.23 13.93
CA TRP A 220 3.97 -14.27 14.90
C TRP A 220 5.48 -14.33 15.14
N GLU A 221 5.89 -14.28 16.40
CA GLU A 221 7.28 -14.44 16.82
C GLU A 221 7.42 -15.65 17.75
N VAL A 222 8.55 -16.35 17.64
CA VAL A 222 8.89 -17.50 18.51
C VAL A 222 9.13 -17.02 19.95
N ASN A 223 9.51 -15.76 20.13
CA ASN A 223 9.57 -15.09 21.41
C ASN A 223 9.02 -13.68 21.26
N ASP A 224 7.85 -13.42 21.85
CA ASP A 224 7.15 -12.14 21.79
C ASP A 224 7.73 -11.04 22.72
N GLY A 225 8.87 -11.33 23.36
CA GLY A 225 9.49 -10.51 24.40
C GLY A 225 9.18 -10.96 25.82
N SER A 226 8.28 -11.93 26.02
CA SER A 226 7.99 -12.55 27.33
C SER A 226 8.71 -13.87 27.58
N GLY A 227 9.52 -14.35 26.63
CA GLY A 227 10.11 -15.68 26.66
C GLY A 227 9.22 -16.78 26.07
N ASN A 228 8.04 -16.43 25.56
CA ASN A 228 7.06 -17.35 24.96
C ASN A 228 6.73 -16.93 23.52
N PRO A 229 6.28 -17.87 22.65
CA PRO A 229 5.81 -17.52 21.32
C PRO A 229 4.49 -16.74 21.40
N GLY A 230 4.33 -15.75 20.53
CA GLY A 230 3.15 -14.89 20.54
C GLY A 230 3.15 -13.86 19.41
N PHE A 231 2.06 -13.09 19.33
CA PHE A 231 1.96 -12.01 18.36
C PHE A 231 2.66 -10.75 18.85
N VAL A 232 3.46 -10.15 17.98
CA VAL A 232 4.10 -8.85 18.18
C VAL A 232 3.49 -7.84 17.22
N ALA A 233 3.19 -6.65 17.74
CA ALA A 233 2.53 -5.56 17.02
C ALA A 233 3.46 -4.37 16.80
N GLU A 234 3.59 -3.98 15.54
CA GLU A 234 4.35 -2.81 15.11
C GLU A 234 3.40 -1.73 14.56
N SER A 235 3.43 -0.53 15.14
CA SER A 235 2.73 0.64 14.61
C SER A 235 3.18 1.00 13.20
N THR A 236 2.24 1.40 12.36
CA THR A 236 2.49 1.98 11.03
C THR A 236 2.96 3.45 11.03
N GLY A 237 3.35 3.96 12.20
CA GLY A 237 3.85 5.32 12.38
C GLY A 237 2.72 6.33 12.60
N HIS A 238 2.77 7.48 11.91
CA HIS A 238 1.80 8.56 12.13
C HIS A 238 0.36 8.15 11.82
N GLN A 239 -0.50 8.26 12.83
CA GLN A 239 -1.88 7.75 12.84
C GLN A 239 -2.95 8.75 12.39
N MET A 240 -2.60 9.84 11.70
CA MET A 240 -3.56 10.84 11.23
C MET A 240 -4.63 10.22 10.30
N SER A 241 -5.91 10.58 10.49
CA SER A 241 -7.02 9.95 9.77
C SER A 241 -7.10 10.27 8.27
N SER A 242 -6.47 11.35 7.81
CA SER A 242 -6.32 11.69 6.39
C SER A 242 -5.13 10.98 5.72
N ARG A 243 -4.20 10.42 6.52
CA ARG A 243 -2.97 9.80 6.02
C ARG A 243 -3.21 8.34 5.64
N LEU A 244 -3.74 8.11 4.44
CA LEU A 244 -4.02 6.75 3.94
C LEU A 244 -2.78 5.83 3.95
N LEU A 245 -1.56 6.37 3.84
CA LEU A 245 -0.31 5.60 3.97
C LEU A 245 -0.17 4.81 5.28
N SER A 246 -0.87 5.22 6.34
CA SER A 246 -0.93 4.44 7.58
C SER A 246 -1.72 3.14 7.46
N MET A 247 -2.49 2.93 6.38
CA MET A 247 -3.17 1.67 6.07
C MET A 247 -2.30 0.74 5.20
N LYS A 248 -1.15 1.20 4.71
CA LYS A 248 -0.24 0.39 3.88
C LYS A 248 0.29 -0.79 4.72
N SER A 249 0.05 -2.00 4.23
CA SER A 249 0.46 -3.27 4.87
C SER A 249 -0.19 -3.57 6.23
N VAL A 250 -1.22 -2.82 6.63
CA VAL A 250 -1.94 -3.10 7.89
C VAL A 250 -2.68 -4.42 7.79
N ASN A 251 -2.49 -5.25 8.80
CA ASN A 251 -3.25 -6.49 8.99
C ASN A 251 -4.05 -6.51 10.30
N ALA A 252 -3.83 -5.54 11.19
CA ALA A 252 -4.59 -5.42 12.44
C ALA A 252 -4.84 -3.98 12.91
N LEU A 253 -5.89 -3.83 13.71
CA LEU A 253 -6.22 -2.62 14.46
C LEU A 253 -6.06 -2.91 15.95
N LEU A 254 -5.08 -2.29 16.61
CA LEU A 254 -4.91 -2.37 18.05
C LEU A 254 -6.00 -1.56 18.74
N GLU A 255 -6.62 -2.14 19.78
CA GLU A 255 -7.64 -1.49 20.60
C GLU A 255 -6.95 -0.80 21.77
N LEU A 256 -6.59 0.48 21.61
CA LEU A 256 -5.90 1.27 22.63
C LEU A 256 -6.89 2.05 23.50
N PRO A 257 -6.70 2.08 24.83
CA PRO A 257 -7.59 2.78 25.74
C PRO A 257 -7.41 4.31 25.68
N ALA A 258 -8.39 5.06 26.20
CA ALA A 258 -8.36 6.51 26.27
C ALA A 258 -7.73 7.01 27.58
N THR A 259 -6.39 6.97 27.70
CA THR A 259 -5.70 7.25 28.97
C THR A 259 -4.68 8.39 28.92
N SER A 260 -4.32 8.90 27.73
CA SER A 260 -3.21 9.86 27.53
C SER A 260 -1.82 9.35 27.96
N THR A 261 -1.71 8.08 28.31
CA THR A 261 -0.46 7.43 28.75
C THR A 261 0.31 6.88 27.56
N VAL A 262 1.62 6.72 27.75
CA VAL A 262 2.46 5.98 26.81
C VAL A 262 2.49 4.52 27.25
N LEU A 263 1.95 3.64 26.41
CA LEU A 263 2.11 2.20 26.58
C LEU A 263 3.54 1.82 26.22
N SER A 264 4.22 1.07 27.09
CA SER A 264 5.61 0.68 26.89
C SER A 264 5.73 -0.55 25.97
N PRO A 265 6.88 -0.76 25.29
CA PRO A 265 7.18 -2.02 24.62
C PRO A 265 6.95 -3.23 25.54
N GLY A 266 6.48 -4.34 24.98
CA GLY A 266 6.15 -5.57 25.71
C GLY A 266 4.74 -5.58 26.33
N THR A 267 4.07 -4.43 26.42
CA THR A 267 2.67 -4.34 26.88
C THR A 267 1.77 -5.14 25.94
N SER A 268 0.93 -6.02 26.48
CA SER A 268 -0.06 -6.76 25.72
C SER A 268 -1.29 -5.89 25.47
N VAL A 269 -1.75 -5.82 24.22
CA VAL A 269 -2.97 -5.12 23.82
C VAL A 269 -3.85 -6.02 22.94
N SER A 270 -5.16 -5.78 22.96
CA SER A 270 -6.08 -6.45 22.05
C SER A 270 -5.90 -5.92 20.62
N ALA A 271 -5.96 -6.81 19.64
CA ALA A 271 -5.81 -6.49 18.23
C ALA A 271 -6.91 -7.18 17.40
N ILE A 272 -7.64 -6.39 16.62
CA ILE A 272 -8.63 -6.85 15.64
C ILE A 272 -7.93 -7.17 14.34
N ILE A 273 -8.10 -8.39 13.83
CA ILE A 273 -7.50 -8.82 12.56
C ILE A 273 -8.40 -8.40 11.41
N ILE A 274 -7.84 -7.64 10.46
CA ILE A 274 -8.59 -7.09 9.32
C ILE A 274 -8.14 -7.64 7.96
N SER A 275 -7.12 -8.49 7.92
CA SER A 275 -6.67 -9.21 6.73
C SER A 275 -6.58 -10.72 6.99
N ASP A 276 -6.42 -11.51 5.93
CA ASP A 276 -6.25 -12.97 6.05
C ASP A 276 -4.97 -13.31 6.83
N ILE A 277 -5.13 -14.14 7.87
CA ILE A 277 -4.04 -14.58 8.75
C ILE A 277 -3.15 -15.65 8.12
N SER A 278 -3.67 -16.36 7.11
CA SER A 278 -3.00 -17.46 6.41
C SER A 278 -1.73 -17.00 5.69
N PHE A 279 -1.59 -15.70 5.44
CA PHE A 279 -0.46 -15.07 4.76
C PHE A 279 0.44 -14.27 5.70
N PHE A 280 0.32 -14.44 7.02
CA PHE A 280 1.16 -13.70 7.95
C PHE A 280 2.64 -14.07 7.77
N PRO A 281 3.53 -13.08 7.65
CA PRO A 281 4.96 -13.35 7.58
C PRO A 281 5.42 -13.97 8.90
N VAL A 282 5.91 -15.20 8.85
CA VAL A 282 6.56 -15.87 9.98
C VAL A 282 8.01 -15.41 10.05
N SER A 283 8.44 -14.96 11.23
CA SER A 283 9.85 -14.69 11.49
C SER A 283 10.67 -15.98 11.34
N LYS A 284 11.57 -16.04 10.35
CA LYS A 284 12.59 -17.09 10.26
C LYS A 284 13.69 -16.81 11.27
N SER A 285 13.51 -17.24 12.52
CA SER A 285 14.59 -17.36 13.49
C SER A 285 14.71 -18.81 13.96
N PHE A 286 15.30 -19.66 13.10
CA PHE A 286 15.85 -20.95 13.47
C PHE A 286 17.30 -20.99 13.00
N SER A 287 18.22 -20.74 13.92
CA SER A 287 19.59 -21.25 13.82
C SER A 287 19.63 -22.50 14.68
N PRO A 288 19.72 -23.71 14.10
CA PRO A 288 20.02 -24.90 14.89
C PRO A 288 21.42 -24.74 15.48
N LEU A 289 21.54 -24.98 16.79
CA LEU A 289 22.81 -25.17 17.48
C LEU A 289 23.70 -26.12 16.67
N SER A 290 24.92 -25.68 16.38
CA SER A 290 25.94 -26.45 15.68
C SER A 290 26.45 -27.57 16.59
N PRO A 291 26.47 -28.85 16.15
CA PRO A 291 27.42 -29.82 16.66
C PRO A 291 28.65 -29.83 15.74
N SER A 292 29.79 -29.85 16.41
CA SER A 292 31.17 -30.05 15.98
C SER A 292 31.41 -30.70 14.61
N ALA A 293 32.41 -30.14 13.93
CA ALA A 293 33.00 -30.58 12.68
C ALA A 293 33.44 -32.06 12.68
N VAL A 294 33.11 -32.78 11.62
CA VAL A 294 33.95 -33.83 11.04
C VAL A 294 33.83 -33.77 9.52
N ASN A 295 34.98 -33.64 8.87
CA ASN A 295 35.19 -33.61 7.42
C ASN A 295 34.77 -34.93 6.75
N HIS A 296 34.13 -34.84 5.58
CA HIS A 296 34.40 -35.77 4.48
C HIS A 296 34.20 -35.11 3.11
N ASN A 297 35.27 -35.19 2.32
CA ASN A 297 35.36 -34.80 0.92
C ASN A 297 34.32 -35.54 0.05
N SER A 298 33.64 -34.82 -0.85
CA SER A 298 33.20 -35.40 -2.13
C SER A 298 33.01 -34.30 -3.18
N SER A 299 34.00 -34.25 -4.08
CA SER A 299 34.22 -33.30 -5.18
C SER A 299 33.29 -33.50 -6.39
N ALA A 300 32.00 -33.74 -6.17
CA ALA A 300 31.03 -33.93 -7.26
C ALA A 300 29.77 -33.06 -7.12
N HIS A 301 29.61 -32.35 -5.99
CA HIS A 301 28.49 -31.43 -5.75
C HIS A 301 28.81 -29.96 -6.05
N GLU A 302 30.06 -29.65 -6.39
CA GLU A 302 30.60 -28.29 -6.46
C GLU A 302 30.34 -27.57 -7.80
N GLN A 303 29.90 -28.30 -8.84
CA GLN A 303 29.56 -27.71 -10.14
C GLN A 303 28.07 -27.42 -10.32
N ALA A 304 27.16 -28.08 -9.60
CA ALA A 304 25.71 -27.81 -9.69
C ALA A 304 25.23 -26.68 -8.76
N LEU A 305 26.08 -26.24 -7.82
CA LEU A 305 25.79 -25.15 -6.86
C LEU A 305 26.36 -23.78 -7.28
N LYS A 306 26.98 -23.68 -8.46
CA LYS A 306 27.58 -22.44 -8.98
C LYS A 306 26.60 -21.55 -9.76
N GLU A 307 25.43 -22.06 -10.15
CA GLU A 307 24.48 -21.32 -11.00
C GLU A 307 23.29 -20.68 -10.25
N SER A 308 23.22 -20.77 -8.91
CA SER A 308 22.12 -20.16 -8.14
C SER A 308 22.55 -19.34 -6.91
N ARG A 309 23.78 -18.81 -6.87
CA ARG A 309 24.09 -17.69 -5.97
C ARG A 309 23.69 -16.41 -6.69
N GLY A 310 22.46 -15.95 -6.46
CA GLY A 310 22.09 -14.58 -6.81
C GLY A 310 23.06 -13.62 -6.12
N THR A 311 23.90 -12.93 -6.90
CA THR A 311 24.96 -12.06 -6.39
C THR A 311 24.34 -10.91 -5.60
N GLU A 312 24.55 -10.91 -4.28
CA GLU A 312 24.11 -9.86 -3.34
C GLU A 312 24.58 -8.47 -3.84
N ILE A 313 23.69 -7.48 -3.88
CA ILE A 313 24.01 -6.13 -4.37
C ILE A 313 24.65 -5.32 -3.25
N ARG A 314 25.88 -4.85 -3.44
CA ARG A 314 26.62 -4.07 -2.44
C ARG A 314 26.31 -2.59 -2.57
N THR A 315 25.65 -2.01 -1.58
CA THR A 315 25.26 -0.59 -1.57
C THR A 315 26.10 0.20 -0.57
N ALA A 316 26.54 1.42 -0.94
CA ALA A 316 27.17 2.37 -0.04
C ALA A 316 26.38 3.68 0.04
N ILE A 317 26.41 4.33 1.21
CA ILE A 317 25.65 5.55 1.48
C ILE A 317 26.60 6.65 1.97
N LEU A 318 26.63 7.78 1.26
CA LEU A 318 27.42 8.96 1.60
C LEU A 318 26.53 10.10 2.04
N THR A 319 26.59 10.51 3.29
CA THR A 319 25.97 11.76 3.73
C THR A 319 26.92 12.92 3.42
N VAL A 320 26.44 13.92 2.68
CA VAL A 320 27.18 15.14 2.35
C VAL A 320 26.54 16.29 3.09
N SER A 321 27.24 16.80 4.12
CA SER A 321 26.77 17.93 4.91
C SER A 321 27.89 18.49 5.77
N ASP A 322 28.16 19.79 5.62
CA ASP A 322 29.09 20.53 6.49
C ASP A 322 28.74 20.38 7.98
N THR A 323 27.46 20.48 8.35
CA THR A 323 27.02 20.44 9.76
C THR A 323 27.11 19.05 10.39
N VAL A 324 26.91 17.99 9.60
CA VAL A 324 27.07 16.62 10.08
C VAL A 324 28.55 16.26 10.16
N ALA A 325 29.35 16.67 9.16
CA ALA A 325 30.78 16.42 9.13
C ALA A 325 31.53 17.14 10.27
N SER A 326 31.10 18.35 10.65
CA SER A 326 31.65 19.08 11.80
C SER A 326 31.17 18.56 13.16
N GLY A 327 30.20 17.63 13.18
CA GLY A 327 29.55 17.15 14.41
C GLY A 327 28.54 18.13 15.03
N SER A 328 28.24 19.24 14.35
CA SER A 328 27.32 20.28 14.84
C SER A 328 25.83 19.90 14.68
N GLY A 329 25.51 18.87 13.89
CA GLY A 329 24.14 18.36 13.72
C GLY A 329 24.10 16.84 13.51
N PRO A 330 23.01 16.16 13.89
CA PRO A 330 22.90 14.71 13.74
C PRO A 330 22.59 14.31 12.29
N ASP A 331 23.20 13.23 11.81
CA ASP A 331 22.80 12.61 10.54
C ASP A 331 21.45 11.92 10.68
N ARG A 332 20.43 12.49 10.04
CA ARG A 332 19.08 11.88 9.97
C ARG A 332 18.83 11.14 8.67
N SER A 333 19.57 11.48 7.61
CA SER A 333 19.31 10.99 6.25
C SER A 333 20.05 9.68 5.99
N GLY A 334 21.28 9.56 6.49
CA GLY A 334 22.08 8.33 6.42
C GLY A 334 21.35 7.13 7.02
N PRO A 335 20.95 7.16 8.31
CA PRO A 335 20.21 6.05 8.94
C PRO A 335 18.89 5.74 8.23
N ARG A 336 18.22 6.75 7.69
CA ARG A 336 16.98 6.57 6.93
C ARG A 336 17.23 5.85 5.59
N ALA A 337 18.27 6.23 4.86
CA ALA A 337 18.68 5.54 3.64
C ALA A 337 19.03 4.08 3.92
N VAL A 338 19.77 3.80 4.99
CA VAL A 338 20.13 2.44 5.42
C VAL A 338 18.87 1.61 5.66
N SER A 339 17.93 2.16 6.45
CA SER A 339 16.65 1.51 6.74
C SER A 339 15.85 1.21 5.47
N VAL A 340 15.77 2.14 4.52
CA VAL A 340 15.03 1.96 3.26
C VAL A 340 15.68 0.91 2.36
N VAL A 341 17.00 0.93 2.22
CA VAL A 341 17.74 -0.08 1.42
C VAL A 341 17.56 -1.47 2.03
N ASN A 342 17.75 -1.62 3.34
CA ASN A 342 17.64 -2.92 4.01
C ASN A 342 16.20 -3.46 4.00
N SER A 343 15.20 -2.62 4.27
CA SER A 343 13.78 -3.03 4.19
C SER A 343 13.32 -3.37 2.77
N SER A 344 14.03 -2.89 1.75
CA SER A 344 13.75 -3.16 0.34
C SER A 344 14.74 -4.16 -0.28
N SER A 345 15.56 -4.83 0.52
CA SER A 345 16.68 -5.67 0.06
C SER A 345 16.24 -6.71 -0.98
N GLU A 346 15.17 -7.47 -0.70
CA GLU A 346 14.64 -8.50 -1.61
C GLU A 346 14.22 -7.91 -2.97
N LYS A 347 13.53 -6.77 -2.97
CA LYS A 347 13.08 -6.07 -4.19
C LYS A 347 14.25 -5.50 -4.98
N LEU A 348 15.31 -5.11 -4.29
CA LEU A 348 16.56 -4.63 -4.88
C LEU A 348 17.54 -5.78 -5.21
N GLY A 349 17.09 -7.04 -5.22
CA GLY A 349 17.95 -8.18 -5.61
C GLY A 349 18.95 -8.60 -4.53
N GLY A 350 18.57 -8.50 -3.26
CA GLY A 350 19.44 -8.77 -2.12
C GLY A 350 20.40 -7.61 -1.84
N ALA A 351 19.95 -6.37 -2.00
CA ALA A 351 20.81 -5.22 -1.72
C ALA A 351 21.13 -5.11 -0.23
N ARG A 352 22.41 -4.92 0.10
CA ARG A 352 22.91 -4.75 1.47
C ARG A 352 23.81 -3.53 1.56
N VAL A 353 23.60 -2.73 2.60
CA VAL A 353 24.52 -1.62 2.88
C VAL A 353 25.82 -2.18 3.46
N VAL A 354 26.93 -1.95 2.75
CA VAL A 354 28.27 -2.44 3.13
C VAL A 354 29.17 -1.33 3.67
N ALA A 355 28.85 -0.06 3.40
CA ALA A 355 29.61 1.08 3.86
C ALA A 355 28.73 2.33 4.02
N THR A 356 29.03 3.12 5.04
CA THR A 356 28.46 4.45 5.23
C THR A 356 29.59 5.44 5.55
N ALA A 357 29.50 6.67 5.07
CA ALA A 357 30.45 7.72 5.42
C ALA A 357 29.76 9.09 5.43
N VAL A 358 30.39 10.05 6.09
CA VAL A 358 29.99 11.45 6.12
C VAL A 358 31.15 12.31 5.63
N VAL A 359 30.87 13.28 4.76
CA VAL A 359 31.86 14.27 4.29
C VAL A 359 31.26 15.68 4.28
N PRO A 360 32.10 16.73 4.41
CA PRO A 360 31.63 18.09 4.19
C PRO A 360 31.28 18.32 2.72
N ASP A 361 30.63 19.44 2.42
CA ASP A 361 30.25 19.87 1.08
C ASP A 361 31.46 20.39 0.28
N GLU A 362 32.45 19.50 0.09
CA GLU A 362 33.70 19.75 -0.61
C GLU A 362 33.87 18.77 -1.77
N VAL A 363 34.03 19.31 -2.98
CA VAL A 363 34.15 18.53 -4.22
C VAL A 363 35.25 17.46 -4.11
N GLY A 364 36.40 17.78 -3.54
CA GLY A 364 37.51 16.84 -3.36
C GLY A 364 37.14 15.67 -2.45
N LYS A 365 36.60 15.95 -1.26
CA LYS A 365 36.22 14.92 -0.27
C LYS A 365 35.13 13.99 -0.80
N ILE A 366 34.11 14.55 -1.46
CA ILE A 366 33.05 13.76 -2.09
C ILE A 366 33.66 12.85 -3.17
N LYS A 367 34.53 13.40 -4.03
CA LYS A 367 35.19 12.64 -5.10
C LYS A 367 36.01 11.48 -4.58
N ASP A 368 36.80 11.70 -3.54
CA ASP A 368 37.70 10.68 -3.00
C ASP A 368 36.91 9.46 -2.50
N VAL A 369 35.79 9.69 -1.82
CA VAL A 369 34.89 8.62 -1.35
C VAL A 369 34.21 7.91 -2.51
N LEU A 370 33.62 8.65 -3.45
CA LEU A 370 32.94 8.07 -4.61
C LEU A 370 33.90 7.23 -5.47
N ARG A 371 35.11 7.73 -5.70
CA ARG A 371 36.16 7.04 -6.46
C ARG A 371 36.62 5.78 -5.74
N ARG A 372 36.95 5.86 -4.45
CA ARG A 372 37.37 4.69 -3.67
C ARG A 372 36.30 3.61 -3.64
N TRP A 373 35.04 3.96 -3.38
CA TRP A 373 33.95 2.99 -3.35
C TRP A 373 33.69 2.35 -4.72
N SER A 374 33.79 3.12 -5.81
CA SER A 374 33.56 2.60 -7.16
C SER A 374 34.74 1.78 -7.68
N ASP A 375 35.96 2.28 -7.51
CA ASP A 375 37.14 1.74 -8.20
C ASP A 375 37.88 0.68 -7.38
N ILE A 376 37.93 0.83 -6.05
CA ILE A 376 38.69 -0.02 -5.13
C ILE A 376 37.73 -1.01 -4.44
N ASP A 377 36.73 -0.48 -3.73
CA ASP A 377 35.83 -1.33 -2.93
C ASP A 377 34.80 -2.08 -3.80
N LYS A 378 34.69 -1.69 -5.09
CA LYS A 378 33.81 -2.26 -6.11
C LYS A 378 32.38 -2.44 -5.60
N VAL A 379 31.80 -1.38 -5.04
CA VAL A 379 30.38 -1.39 -4.66
C VAL A 379 29.52 -1.28 -5.91
N ASP A 380 28.32 -1.85 -5.85
CA ASP A 380 27.41 -1.87 -6.98
C ASP A 380 26.61 -0.56 -7.06
N LEU A 381 26.11 -0.06 -5.93
CA LEU A 381 25.27 1.14 -5.84
C LEU A 381 25.83 2.13 -4.82
N ILE A 382 25.93 3.40 -5.18
CA ILE A 382 26.25 4.50 -4.27
C ILE A 382 25.09 5.49 -4.24
N LEU A 383 24.61 5.80 -3.04
CA LEU A 383 23.63 6.85 -2.79
C LEU A 383 24.30 7.98 -2.01
N THR A 384 24.33 9.19 -2.58
CA THR A 384 24.74 10.37 -1.82
C THR A 384 23.51 11.09 -1.29
N LEU A 385 23.59 11.68 -0.10
CA LEU A 385 22.47 12.34 0.56
C LEU A 385 22.87 13.77 0.91
N GLY A 386 22.31 14.77 0.23
CA GLY A 386 22.61 16.19 0.48
C GLY A 386 23.51 16.84 -0.57
N GLY A 387 23.68 18.16 -0.44
CA GLY A 387 24.48 18.99 -1.33
C GLY A 387 23.92 19.15 -2.76
N THR A 388 22.61 18.94 -2.97
CA THR A 388 21.95 19.01 -4.30
C THR A 388 21.10 20.28 -4.51
N GLY A 389 21.06 21.19 -3.52
CA GLY A 389 20.28 22.43 -3.60
C GLY A 389 20.95 23.53 -4.42
N PHE A 390 20.49 24.77 -4.25
CA PHE A 390 21.01 25.96 -4.97
C PHE A 390 21.96 26.81 -4.12
N THR A 391 22.29 26.39 -2.88
CA THR A 391 23.19 27.18 -2.04
C THR A 391 24.63 27.10 -2.58
N PRO A 392 25.49 28.10 -2.28
CA PRO A 392 26.89 28.06 -2.71
C PRO A 392 27.69 26.85 -2.18
N ARG A 393 27.18 26.19 -1.13
CA ARG A 393 27.78 24.98 -0.56
C ARG A 393 27.30 23.72 -1.25
N ASP A 394 26.13 23.70 -1.89
CA ASP A 394 25.63 22.51 -2.58
C ASP A 394 26.51 22.16 -3.80
N VAL A 395 27.41 21.17 -3.67
CA VAL A 395 28.39 20.81 -4.72
C VAL A 395 28.40 19.32 -5.08
N THR A 396 27.46 18.53 -4.55
CA THR A 396 27.40 17.08 -4.77
C THR A 396 27.21 16.70 -6.25
N PRO A 397 26.34 17.38 -7.04
CA PRO A 397 26.19 17.14 -8.47
C PRO A 397 27.50 17.35 -9.25
N GLU A 398 28.24 18.42 -8.96
CA GLU A 398 29.51 18.77 -9.62
C GLU A 398 30.59 17.71 -9.35
N ALA A 399 30.68 17.26 -8.10
CA ALA A 399 31.59 16.18 -7.71
C ALA A 399 31.26 14.87 -8.42
N THR A 400 29.97 14.54 -8.53
CA THR A 400 29.49 13.30 -9.16
C THR A 400 29.67 13.34 -10.68
N LYS A 401 29.25 14.43 -11.33
CA LYS A 401 29.29 14.60 -12.78
C LYS A 401 30.70 14.49 -13.36
N SER A 402 31.70 14.90 -12.60
CA SER A 402 33.11 14.81 -13.00
C SER A 402 33.77 13.46 -12.73
N LEU A 403 33.02 12.46 -12.21
CA LEU A 403 33.49 11.08 -11.98
C LEU A 403 32.76 10.03 -12.81
N ILE A 404 31.49 10.27 -13.15
CA ILE A 404 30.69 9.34 -13.95
C ILE A 404 31.16 9.33 -15.41
N GLU A 405 31.15 8.15 -16.00
CA GLU A 405 31.49 7.91 -17.41
C GLU A 405 30.24 8.01 -18.29
N LYS A 406 29.07 7.66 -17.73
CA LYS A 406 27.79 7.67 -18.44
C LYS A 406 26.68 8.22 -17.56
N GLU A 407 26.04 9.30 -17.99
CA GLU A 407 24.89 9.85 -17.28
C GLU A 407 23.65 8.95 -17.39
N THR A 408 22.84 8.91 -16.33
CA THR A 408 21.56 8.21 -16.29
C THR A 408 20.42 9.19 -15.95
N PRO A 409 20.13 10.16 -16.83
CA PRO A 409 19.17 11.24 -16.56
C PRO A 409 17.74 10.74 -16.37
N GLY A 410 17.38 9.57 -16.92
CA GLY A 410 16.06 8.96 -16.72
C GLY A 410 15.75 8.64 -15.25
N LEU A 411 16.77 8.28 -14.46
CA LEU A 411 16.60 8.05 -13.01
C LEU A 411 16.35 9.36 -12.27
N VAL A 412 17.08 10.42 -12.65
CA VAL A 412 16.88 11.78 -12.11
C VAL A 412 15.48 12.29 -12.45
N TYR A 413 15.02 12.11 -13.70
CA TYR A 413 13.68 12.49 -14.11
C TYR A 413 12.60 11.74 -13.32
N MET A 414 12.79 10.44 -13.10
CA MET A 414 11.86 9.63 -12.31
C MET A 414 11.76 10.12 -10.87
N MET A 415 12.90 10.35 -10.22
CA MET A 415 12.93 10.93 -8.87
C MET A 415 12.24 12.30 -8.85
N LEU A 416 12.60 13.20 -9.77
CA LEU A 416 12.05 14.55 -9.83
C LEU A 416 10.54 14.54 -10.07
N ARG A 417 10.05 13.71 -10.99
CA ARG A 417 8.62 13.56 -11.29
C ARG A 417 7.83 13.09 -10.08
N GLU A 418 8.35 12.13 -9.31
CA GLU A 418 7.68 11.65 -8.10
C GLU A 418 7.76 12.68 -6.96
N SER A 419 8.91 13.30 -6.74
CA SER A 419 9.08 14.34 -5.72
C SER A 419 8.22 15.59 -5.98
N LEU A 420 8.02 15.98 -7.24
CA LEU A 420 7.14 17.10 -7.61
C LEU A 420 5.66 16.86 -7.29
N LYS A 421 5.24 15.60 -7.13
CA LYS A 421 3.88 15.28 -6.64
C LYS A 421 3.72 15.57 -5.16
N VAL A 422 4.82 15.57 -4.41
CA VAL A 422 4.85 15.79 -2.96
C VAL A 422 5.07 17.27 -2.66
N THR A 423 6.02 17.91 -3.32
CA THR A 423 6.37 19.31 -3.07
C THR A 423 6.85 20.03 -4.34
N PRO A 424 6.37 21.25 -4.62
CA PRO A 424 6.86 22.04 -5.74
C PRO A 424 8.35 22.41 -5.60
N PHE A 425 8.87 22.46 -4.36
CA PHE A 425 10.28 22.78 -4.10
C PHE A 425 11.26 21.71 -4.59
N ALA A 426 10.77 20.50 -4.94
CA ALA A 426 11.61 19.47 -5.56
C ALA A 426 12.24 19.94 -6.88
N ALA A 427 11.63 20.93 -7.55
CA ALA A 427 12.18 21.58 -8.75
C ALA A 427 13.57 22.21 -8.52
N LEU A 428 13.94 22.49 -7.27
CA LEU A 428 15.21 23.12 -6.92
C LEU A 428 16.35 22.10 -6.71
N SER A 429 16.11 20.80 -6.94
CA SER A 429 17.18 19.80 -6.86
C SER A 429 17.96 19.70 -8.16
N ARG A 430 19.28 19.76 -8.06
CA ARG A 430 20.24 19.58 -9.15
C ARG A 430 20.84 18.17 -9.18
N SER A 431 20.13 17.18 -8.62
CA SER A 431 20.58 15.79 -8.55
C SER A 431 21.16 15.28 -9.88
N VAL A 432 22.28 14.57 -9.81
CA VAL A 432 22.88 13.83 -10.93
C VAL A 432 22.84 12.34 -10.60
N ALA A 433 22.67 11.53 -11.64
CA ALA A 433 22.85 10.09 -11.56
C ALA A 433 23.68 9.62 -12.75
N GLY A 434 24.55 8.64 -12.53
CA GLY A 434 25.38 8.09 -13.59
C GLY A 434 26.18 6.87 -13.17
N ILE A 435 26.85 6.27 -14.14
CA ILE A 435 27.62 5.04 -14.00
C ILE A 435 29.10 5.37 -14.06
N ARG A 436 29.88 4.76 -13.17
CA ARG A 436 31.35 4.74 -13.18
C ARG A 436 31.81 3.29 -13.12
N GLY A 437 32.47 2.79 -14.15
CA GLY A 437 32.78 1.36 -14.26
C GLY A 437 31.53 0.49 -14.10
N SER A 438 31.48 -0.34 -13.07
CA SER A 438 30.33 -1.19 -12.73
C SER A 438 29.43 -0.63 -11.62
N THR A 439 29.65 0.62 -11.20
CA THR A 439 28.97 1.23 -10.06
C THR A 439 27.95 2.28 -10.54
N LEU A 440 26.71 2.17 -10.06
CA LEU A 440 25.68 3.20 -10.24
C LEU A 440 25.76 4.21 -9.10
N ILE A 441 25.84 5.50 -9.41
CA ILE A 441 25.89 6.60 -8.44
C ILE A 441 24.65 7.46 -8.61
N ILE A 442 23.92 7.74 -7.52
CA ILE A 442 22.69 8.55 -7.53
C ILE A 442 22.74 9.58 -6.42
N ASN A 443 22.60 10.87 -6.78
CA ASN A 443 22.51 11.94 -5.80
C ASN A 443 21.08 12.13 -5.33
N MET A 444 20.85 11.93 -4.04
CA MET A 444 19.58 12.12 -3.35
C MET A 444 19.57 13.42 -2.55
N PRO A 445 18.39 14.03 -2.32
CA PRO A 445 18.26 15.17 -1.43
C PRO A 445 18.68 14.86 0.00
N GLY A 446 19.13 15.87 0.75
CA GLY A 446 19.55 15.73 2.14
C GLY A 446 18.42 15.58 3.16
N ASN A 447 17.16 15.56 2.74
CA ASN A 447 16.00 15.40 3.61
C ASN A 447 15.62 13.90 3.76
N PRO A 448 15.49 13.36 4.98
CA PRO A 448 15.21 11.93 5.19
C PRO A 448 13.93 11.41 4.53
N ASN A 449 12.89 12.23 4.44
CA ASN A 449 11.65 11.85 3.77
C ASN A 449 11.83 11.81 2.25
N ALA A 450 12.50 12.83 1.70
CA ALA A 450 12.80 12.88 0.26
C ALA A 450 13.68 11.71 -0.19
N VAL A 451 14.61 11.25 0.65
CA VAL A 451 15.40 10.03 0.39
C VAL A 451 14.50 8.80 0.25
N ALA A 452 13.55 8.62 1.18
CA ALA A 452 12.63 7.48 1.12
C ALA A 452 11.72 7.53 -0.11
N GLU A 453 11.23 8.72 -0.46
CA GLU A 453 10.39 8.96 -1.64
C GLU A 453 11.16 8.67 -2.95
N CYS A 454 12.39 9.18 -3.07
CA CYS A 454 13.23 8.95 -4.25
C CYS A 454 13.57 7.46 -4.38
N MET A 455 13.85 6.77 -3.27
CA MET A 455 14.09 5.33 -3.30
C MET A 455 12.84 4.56 -3.70
N GLU A 456 11.65 4.91 -3.20
CA GLU A 456 10.39 4.26 -3.59
C GLU A 456 10.12 4.42 -5.09
N ALA A 457 10.43 5.60 -5.66
CA ALA A 457 10.33 5.84 -7.10
C ALA A 457 11.27 4.94 -7.92
N LEU A 458 12.48 4.69 -7.42
CA LEU A 458 13.52 3.97 -8.16
C LEU A 458 13.50 2.44 -7.98
N ILE A 459 12.95 1.92 -6.87
CA ILE A 459 12.91 0.46 -6.58
C ILE A 459 12.49 -0.40 -7.79
N PRO A 460 11.43 -0.05 -8.56
CA PRO A 460 10.98 -0.88 -9.69
C PRO A 460 12.02 -1.05 -10.80
N VAL A 461 12.92 -0.07 -10.97
CA VAL A 461 13.90 -0.05 -12.06
C VAL A 461 15.31 -0.43 -11.61
N LEU A 462 15.66 -0.20 -10.35
CA LEU A 462 17.03 -0.38 -9.86
C LEU A 462 17.52 -1.83 -10.00
N LYS A 463 16.70 -2.83 -9.66
CA LYS A 463 17.11 -4.25 -9.79
C LYS A 463 17.54 -4.59 -11.22
N HIS A 464 16.78 -4.12 -12.21
CA HIS A 464 17.09 -4.36 -13.61
C HIS A 464 18.29 -3.53 -14.09
N ALA A 465 18.37 -2.26 -13.68
CA ALA A 465 19.51 -1.40 -14.01
C ALA A 465 20.83 -2.00 -13.51
N MET A 466 20.86 -2.52 -12.29
CA MET A 466 22.04 -3.16 -11.70
C MET A 466 22.48 -4.42 -12.46
N LYS A 467 21.52 -5.25 -12.91
CA LYS A 467 21.83 -6.40 -13.77
C LYS A 467 22.41 -5.97 -15.11
N GLN A 468 21.82 -4.96 -15.75
CA GLN A 468 22.30 -4.45 -17.04
C GLN A 468 23.73 -3.89 -16.95
N ILE A 469 24.06 -3.18 -15.88
CA ILE A 469 25.43 -2.65 -15.65
C ILE A 469 26.45 -3.79 -15.51
N LYS A 470 26.06 -4.93 -14.93
CA LYS A 470 26.90 -6.14 -14.80
C LYS A 470 27.02 -6.96 -16.10
N GLY A 471 26.37 -6.54 -17.18
CA GLY A 471 26.50 -7.18 -18.50
C GLY A 471 25.49 -8.29 -18.78
N ASP A 472 24.43 -8.45 -17.97
CA ASP A 472 23.35 -9.39 -18.28
C ASP A 472 22.60 -8.96 -19.55
N LYS A 473 22.49 -9.86 -20.53
CA LYS A 473 21.78 -9.60 -21.79
C LYS A 473 20.27 -9.44 -21.51
N ARG A 474 19.70 -8.39 -22.10
CA ARG A 474 18.27 -7.98 -22.10
C ARG A 474 17.29 -9.06 -21.61
N GLU A 475 16.88 -8.99 -20.34
CA GLU A 475 15.62 -9.63 -19.91
C GLU A 475 14.46 -8.91 -20.63
N LYS A 476 13.76 -9.63 -21.52
CA LYS A 476 12.51 -9.14 -22.11
C LYS A 476 11.45 -9.14 -21.02
N HIS A 477 11.01 -7.95 -20.60
CA HIS A 477 9.89 -7.83 -19.68
C HIS A 477 8.64 -8.47 -20.32
N PRO A 478 7.85 -9.30 -19.61
CA PRO A 478 6.68 -9.98 -20.19
C PRO A 478 5.55 -9.02 -20.66
N SER A 479 5.68 -7.72 -20.39
CA SER A 479 4.77 -6.67 -20.86
C SER A 479 5.32 -5.84 -22.04
N HIS A 480 6.46 -6.21 -22.63
CA HIS A 480 7.05 -5.46 -23.73
C HIS A 480 6.48 -5.92 -25.08
N VAL A 481 5.39 -5.31 -25.51
CA VAL A 481 5.01 -5.32 -26.93
C VAL A 481 6.07 -4.48 -27.68
N PRO A 482 6.73 -4.99 -28.72
CA PRO A 482 7.65 -4.20 -29.53
C PRO A 482 6.97 -2.90 -29.98
N HIS A 483 7.65 -1.75 -29.94
CA HIS A 483 7.05 -0.47 -30.36
C HIS A 483 6.50 -0.50 -31.80
N ALA A 484 7.01 -1.40 -32.65
CA ALA A 484 6.49 -1.65 -34.00
C ALA A 484 5.13 -2.37 -34.04
N GLN A 485 4.66 -2.93 -32.91
CA GLN A 485 3.42 -3.70 -32.77
C GLN A 485 2.47 -3.08 -31.73
N ALA A 486 2.85 -1.98 -31.09
CA ALA A 486 1.93 -1.20 -30.28
C ALA A 486 1.03 -0.39 -31.23
N GLU A 487 -0.30 -0.52 -31.08
CA GLU A 487 -1.22 0.35 -31.83
C GLU A 487 -0.90 1.82 -31.54
N SER A 488 -0.67 2.60 -32.59
CA SER A 488 -0.43 4.03 -32.44
C SER A 488 -1.70 4.67 -31.87
N THR A 489 -1.56 5.21 -30.66
CA THR A 489 -2.59 6.03 -29.99
C THR A 489 -2.51 7.49 -30.45
N ASP A 490 -1.74 7.75 -31.50
CA ASP A 490 -1.57 9.09 -32.04
C ASP A 490 -2.76 9.45 -32.94
N THR A 491 -3.61 10.32 -32.41
CA THR A 491 -4.70 10.99 -33.13
C THR A 491 -4.23 11.67 -34.42
N TRP A 492 -2.94 12.03 -34.52
CA TRP A 492 -2.38 12.64 -35.72
C TRP A 492 -2.28 11.66 -36.89
N GLU A 493 -1.88 10.41 -36.64
CA GLU A 493 -1.65 9.42 -37.70
C GLU A 493 -2.97 8.89 -38.31
N LYS A 494 -4.02 8.80 -37.46
CA LYS A 494 -5.41 8.58 -37.93
C LYS A 494 -5.91 9.76 -38.77
N SER A 495 -5.66 10.99 -38.33
CA SER A 495 -6.10 12.20 -39.05
C SER A 495 -5.34 12.38 -40.37
N TYR A 496 -4.05 12.06 -40.39
CA TYR A 496 -3.23 12.08 -41.61
C TYR A 496 -3.72 11.05 -42.61
N LYS A 497 -3.96 9.79 -42.20
CA LYS A 497 -4.49 8.74 -43.09
C LYS A 497 -5.91 9.05 -43.60
N LEU A 498 -6.75 9.69 -42.79
CA LEU A 498 -8.07 10.17 -43.22
C LEU A 498 -7.98 11.33 -44.22
N ALA A 499 -6.96 12.17 -44.11
CA ALA A 499 -6.75 13.31 -45.01
C ALA A 499 -5.96 12.98 -46.27
N SER A 500 -5.25 11.84 -46.31
CA SER A 500 -4.39 11.41 -47.43
C SER A 500 -4.82 10.11 -48.11
N GLY A 501 -5.94 9.51 -47.68
CA GLY A 501 -6.55 8.36 -48.35
C GLY A 501 -7.40 8.81 -49.54
N ASP A 502 -6.95 8.44 -50.75
CA ASP A 502 -7.60 8.46 -52.07
C ASP A 502 -8.87 9.32 -52.23
N VAL A 503 -8.67 10.48 -52.84
CA VAL A 503 -9.73 11.27 -53.46
C VAL A 503 -10.20 10.51 -54.72
N GLU A 504 -11.27 9.74 -54.62
CA GLU A 504 -12.13 9.52 -55.78
C GLU A 504 -12.97 10.77 -55.99
N GLU A 505 -12.70 11.47 -57.10
CA GLU A 505 -13.47 12.62 -57.56
C GLU A 505 -14.91 12.20 -57.85
N HIS A 506 -15.81 12.40 -56.88
CA HIS A 506 -17.23 12.48 -57.16
C HIS A 506 -17.58 13.90 -57.61
N THR A 507 -17.68 14.05 -58.92
CA THR A 507 -18.27 15.21 -59.60
C THR A 507 -19.64 15.56 -59.00
N CYS A 508 -19.74 16.76 -58.45
CA CYS A 508 -20.98 17.34 -57.95
C CYS A 508 -21.77 18.00 -59.10
N PRO A 509 -23.02 17.62 -59.39
CA PRO A 509 -23.82 18.23 -60.44
C PRO A 509 -24.62 19.42 -59.91
N CYS A 510 -23.94 20.54 -59.69
CA CYS A 510 -24.49 21.88 -59.53
C CYS A 510 -23.30 22.85 -59.51
N SER A 511 -23.04 23.71 -60.48
CA SER A 511 -23.90 24.69 -61.13
C SER A 511 -23.15 25.27 -62.34
N HIS A 512 -23.88 25.96 -63.21
CA HIS A 512 -23.38 26.88 -64.24
C HIS A 512 -22.36 27.91 -63.75
#